data_AF-A0A838HJT6-F1
#
_entry.id   AF-A0A838HJT6-F1
#
_cell.length_a   1.000
_cell.length_b   1.000
_cell.length_c   1.000
_cell.angle_alpha   90.00
_cell.angle_beta   90.00
_cell.angle_gamma   90.00
#
_symmetry.space_group_name_H-M   'P 1'
#
loop_
_entity.id
_entity.type
_entity.pdbx_description
1 polymer ?
#
loop_
_entity_poly.entity_id
_entity_poly.type
_entity_poly.pdbx_seq_one_letter_code
_entity_poly.pdbx_strand_id
1 'polypeptide(L)'
;MSADLPKFCFFLALFFAGFFQSTVAAAERNSPPEIAGQVFSADGAPVQGLRFFLRAASFADSVDVDPAGRFSLALPEQLPDQVIELSLDAIDRATRRFHPALVWLRREELAGEQRFILVPREWTISQGSFAGTTVTTSLQRAFTPPCTGCSAFYERAGTRATFLARTPIQSWPEARFPLRVAFDREDVAEVFTARDSVEFWRVAESIHRDVGSELFRPVRYEETLAGEGEGEPEDVILVWVDPSLPYSGLGTAVSEGGKIVHGSVRLRRAGLTSSTGAPELLTHELVHALGFGHTCAWRSVVADPTRCRSLRSPSLTPEDVAYMQLLRRVRELQQTHRARWGIETALAGERVLTLRLPLERQPR
;
A
#
# COMPACT_ATOMS: atom_id res chain seq x y z
N MET A 1 27.07 -44.53 -53.81
CA MET A 1 26.98 -45.78 -54.58
C MET A 1 26.04 -46.73 -53.84
N SER A 2 25.00 -47.20 -54.55
CA SER A 2 23.98 -48.24 -54.25
C SER A 2 23.29 -48.26 -52.88
N ALA A 3 21.96 -48.08 -52.79
CA ALA A 3 20.88 -49.00 -53.21
C ALA A 3 20.89 -50.26 -52.31
N ASP A 4 19.83 -50.61 -51.57
CA ASP A 4 18.53 -51.05 -52.09
C ASP A 4 17.35 -50.94 -51.10
N LEU A 5 16.18 -50.79 -51.70
CA LEU A 5 14.81 -50.96 -51.17
C LEU A 5 14.19 -52.13 -51.96
N PRO A 6 13.26 -52.93 -51.37
CA PRO A 6 11.91 -52.94 -51.95
C PRO A 6 10.80 -53.08 -50.89
N LYS A 7 9.77 -52.23 -50.94
CA LYS A 7 8.44 -52.40 -51.60
C LYS A 7 7.52 -53.44 -50.93
N PHE A 8 6.46 -52.93 -50.28
CA PHE A 8 5.11 -53.45 -50.50
C PHE A 8 4.10 -52.29 -50.51
N CYS A 9 3.22 -52.33 -51.49
CA CYS A 9 2.26 -51.30 -51.89
C CYS A 9 0.82 -51.62 -51.45
N PHE A 10 -0.04 -50.59 -51.60
CA PHE A 10 -1.50 -50.59 -51.79
C PHE A 10 -2.39 -50.72 -50.53
N PHE A 11 -3.51 -50.00 -50.32
CA PHE A 11 -4.43 -49.27 -51.21
C PHE A 11 -5.11 -48.08 -50.47
N LEU A 12 -5.11 -46.91 -51.11
CA LEU A 12 -6.19 -45.91 -51.31
C LEU A 12 -7.52 -46.00 -50.50
N ALA A 13 -7.93 -44.88 -49.89
CA ALA A 13 -9.30 -44.37 -49.97
C ALA A 13 -9.37 -42.87 -49.60
N LEU A 14 -9.66 -42.04 -50.60
CA LEU A 14 -10.15 -40.67 -50.46
C LEU A 14 -11.59 -40.70 -49.92
N PHE A 15 -11.90 -39.84 -48.94
CA PHE A 15 -13.24 -39.29 -48.79
C PHE A 15 -13.17 -37.77 -48.53
N PHE A 16 -13.69 -37.03 -49.51
CA PHE A 16 -14.06 -35.63 -49.41
C PHE A 16 -15.37 -35.52 -48.61
N ALA A 17 -15.33 -34.79 -47.49
CA ALA A 17 -16.45 -34.09 -46.89
C ALA A 17 -15.83 -32.95 -46.07
N GLY A 18 -15.90 -31.68 -46.45
CA GLY A 18 -17.14 -30.99 -46.78
C GLY A 18 -17.88 -30.61 -45.50
N PHE A 19 -17.22 -29.97 -44.53
CA PHE A 19 -17.88 -29.37 -43.37
C PHE A 19 -17.37 -27.96 -43.12
N PHE A 20 -18.27 -27.02 -43.42
CA PHE A 20 -18.39 -25.64 -42.95
C PHE A 20 -17.32 -25.14 -41.99
N GLN A 21 -16.54 -24.15 -42.46
CA GLN A 21 -16.00 -23.13 -41.57
C GLN A 21 -17.20 -22.44 -40.91
N SER A 22 -17.49 -22.80 -39.66
CA SER A 22 -18.40 -22.04 -38.81
C SER A 22 -17.78 -20.68 -38.54
N THR A 23 -18.16 -19.70 -39.35
CA THR A 23 -17.99 -18.27 -39.06
C THR A 23 -18.95 -17.86 -37.96
N VAL A 24 -18.58 -18.17 -36.71
CA VAL A 24 -19.16 -17.61 -35.49
C VAL A 24 -17.96 -17.37 -34.58
N ALA A 25 -17.44 -16.15 -34.40
CA ALA A 25 -18.13 -14.99 -33.88
C ALA A 25 -17.60 -13.68 -34.49
N ALA A 26 -18.41 -13.06 -35.34
CA ALA A 26 -18.36 -11.63 -35.62
C ALA A 26 -19.63 -11.01 -35.01
N ALA A 27 -19.72 -11.02 -33.67
CA ALA A 27 -20.81 -10.39 -32.93
C ALA A 27 -20.38 -10.18 -31.47
N GLU A 28 -19.38 -9.32 -31.24
CA GLU A 28 -19.14 -8.72 -29.91
C GLU A 28 -18.38 -7.38 -30.00
N ARG A 29 -18.52 -6.68 -31.12
CA ARG A 29 -18.15 -5.26 -31.22
C ARG A 29 -19.45 -4.48 -31.26
N ASN A 30 -19.58 -3.48 -30.38
CA ASN A 30 -20.66 -2.50 -30.30
C ASN A 30 -21.73 -2.73 -29.21
N SER A 31 -21.38 -3.32 -28.07
CA SER A 31 -21.94 -2.77 -26.84
C SER A 31 -21.28 -1.40 -26.64
N PRO A 32 -22.05 -0.31 -26.38
CA PRO A 32 -21.44 0.97 -26.04
C PRO A 32 -20.44 0.73 -24.91
N PRO A 33 -19.23 1.31 -24.95
CA PRO A 33 -18.24 1.02 -23.93
C PRO A 33 -18.81 1.50 -22.59
N GLU A 34 -19.24 0.58 -21.73
CA GLU A 34 -19.73 0.91 -20.40
C GLU A 34 -18.52 0.96 -19.48
N ILE A 35 -18.45 1.97 -18.62
CA ILE A 35 -17.58 1.90 -17.45
C ILE A 35 -18.41 1.41 -16.28
N ALA A 36 -18.01 0.26 -15.74
CA ALA A 36 -18.63 -0.34 -14.57
C ALA A 36 -17.59 -0.49 -13.46
N GLY A 37 -18.06 -0.54 -12.22
CA GLY A 37 -17.18 -0.67 -11.09
C GLY A 37 -17.86 -1.03 -9.78
N GLN A 38 -17.01 -1.21 -8.77
CA GLN A 38 -17.43 -1.54 -7.42
C GLN A 38 -16.63 -0.74 -6.39
N VAL A 39 -17.29 -0.38 -5.30
CA VAL A 39 -16.78 0.46 -4.24
C VAL A 39 -16.87 -0.30 -2.93
N PHE A 40 -15.77 -0.27 -2.17
CA PHE A 40 -15.67 -0.86 -0.84
C PHE A 40 -15.19 0.21 0.14
N SER A 41 -15.57 0.13 1.41
CA SER A 41 -15.14 1.06 2.44
C SER A 41 -14.12 0.40 3.37
N ALA A 42 -13.06 1.13 3.74
CA ALA A 42 -12.02 0.61 4.63
C ALA A 42 -12.56 0.29 6.04
N ASP A 43 -13.53 1.08 6.51
CA ASP A 43 -14.22 0.91 7.79
C ASP A 43 -15.38 -0.10 7.74
N GLY A 44 -15.66 -0.70 6.58
CA GLY A 44 -16.75 -1.65 6.38
C GLY A 44 -18.16 -1.06 6.45
N ALA A 45 -18.31 0.25 6.67
CA ALA A 45 -19.63 0.85 6.80
C ALA A 45 -20.23 1.19 5.42
N PRO A 46 -21.57 1.30 5.30
CA PRO A 46 -22.26 1.37 4.00
C PRO A 46 -21.76 2.49 3.09
N VAL A 47 -21.79 2.25 1.78
CA VAL A 47 -21.30 3.15 0.72
C VAL A 47 -22.44 3.94 0.02
N GLN A 48 -23.54 4.18 0.75
CA GLN A 48 -24.71 4.90 0.24
C GLN A 48 -24.44 6.41 0.11
N GLY A 49 -25.17 7.08 -0.80
CA GLY A 49 -25.07 8.52 -0.99
C GLY A 49 -23.81 8.99 -1.73
N LEU A 50 -23.22 8.11 -2.54
CA LEU A 50 -22.05 8.39 -3.37
C LEU A 50 -22.43 8.52 -4.84
N ARG A 51 -21.65 9.30 -5.58
CA ARG A 51 -21.76 9.45 -7.03
C ARG A 51 -20.40 9.27 -7.68
N PHE A 52 -20.41 8.49 -8.75
CA PHE A 52 -19.30 8.37 -9.68
C PHE A 52 -19.43 9.42 -10.76
N PHE A 53 -18.36 10.16 -11.00
CA PHE A 53 -18.28 11.19 -12.03
C PHE A 53 -17.18 10.82 -13.01
N LEU A 54 -17.49 10.97 -14.30
CA LEU A 54 -16.52 10.89 -15.38
C LEU A 54 -16.47 12.24 -16.08
N ARG A 55 -15.27 12.74 -16.31
CA ARG A 55 -15.03 13.96 -17.08
C ARG A 55 -13.91 13.75 -18.09
N ALA A 56 -14.22 14.05 -19.34
CA ALA A 56 -13.32 14.15 -20.46
C ALA A 56 -13.48 15.55 -21.10
N ALA A 57 -12.66 15.92 -22.08
CA ALA A 57 -12.66 17.28 -22.63
C ALA A 57 -14.01 17.71 -23.25
N SER A 58 -14.76 16.76 -23.84
CA SER A 58 -16.03 17.00 -24.52
C SER A 58 -17.22 16.22 -23.94
N PHE A 59 -17.00 15.48 -22.85
CA PHE A 59 -18.00 14.60 -22.26
C PHE A 59 -17.87 14.64 -20.74
N ALA A 60 -18.99 14.85 -20.05
CA ALA A 60 -19.06 14.73 -18.61
C ALA A 60 -20.39 14.09 -18.25
N ASP A 61 -20.35 13.07 -17.42
CA ASP A 61 -21.54 12.36 -16.98
C ASP A 61 -21.29 11.73 -15.61
N SER A 62 -22.35 11.27 -14.96
CA SER A 62 -22.29 10.74 -13.60
C SER A 62 -23.41 9.76 -13.31
N VAL A 63 -23.15 8.84 -12.40
CA VAL A 63 -24.12 7.84 -11.93
C VAL A 63 -24.01 7.67 -10.42
N ASP A 64 -25.15 7.49 -9.75
CA ASP A 64 -25.17 7.18 -8.33
C ASP A 64 -24.65 5.76 -8.08
N VAL A 65 -23.88 5.60 -7.01
CA VAL A 65 -23.47 4.27 -6.55
C VAL A 65 -24.64 3.63 -5.84
N ASP A 66 -24.98 2.41 -6.25
CA ASP A 66 -26.08 1.67 -5.66
C ASP A 66 -25.75 1.19 -4.22
N PRO A 67 -26.74 0.70 -3.45
CA PRO A 67 -26.50 0.22 -2.09
C PRO A 67 -25.53 -0.97 -1.98
N ALA A 68 -25.28 -1.71 -3.07
CA ALA A 68 -24.30 -2.79 -3.14
C ALA A 68 -22.88 -2.29 -3.51
N GLY A 69 -22.71 -0.98 -3.64
CA GLY A 69 -21.45 -0.34 -4.00
C GLY A 69 -21.14 -0.41 -5.49
N ARG A 70 -22.09 -0.76 -6.36
CA ARG A 70 -21.88 -0.86 -7.80
C ARG A 70 -22.29 0.42 -8.50
N PHE A 71 -21.64 0.68 -9.63
CA PHE A 71 -22.01 1.75 -10.54
C PHE A 71 -21.79 1.30 -11.97
N SER A 72 -22.59 1.82 -12.90
CA SER A 72 -22.18 1.80 -14.29
C SER A 72 -22.72 2.96 -15.10
N LEU A 73 -21.92 3.38 -16.09
CA LEU A 73 -22.13 4.57 -16.88
C LEU A 73 -21.87 4.23 -18.34
N ALA A 74 -22.86 4.48 -19.19
CA ALA A 74 -22.70 4.33 -20.63
C ALA A 74 -21.76 5.42 -21.16
N LEU A 75 -20.75 5.03 -21.94
CA LEU A 75 -19.89 6.00 -22.62
C LEU A 75 -20.36 6.17 -24.07
N PRO A 76 -20.13 7.37 -24.65
CA PRO A 76 -20.32 7.56 -26.08
C PRO A 76 -19.40 6.61 -26.87
N GLU A 77 -19.86 6.19 -28.04
CA GLU A 77 -19.10 5.32 -28.95
C GLU A 77 -17.70 5.91 -29.27
N GLN A 78 -17.66 7.24 -29.41
CA GLN A 78 -16.46 8.03 -29.63
C GLN A 78 -16.11 8.83 -28.39
N LEU A 79 -15.39 8.21 -27.46
CA LEU A 79 -14.67 8.94 -26.42
C LEU A 79 -13.27 9.29 -26.95
N PRO A 80 -12.87 10.57 -27.03
CA PRO A 80 -11.56 10.92 -27.57
C PRO A 80 -10.43 10.24 -26.77
N ASP A 81 -9.33 9.86 -27.44
CA ASP A 81 -8.12 9.31 -26.81
C ASP A 81 -7.36 10.39 -26.02
N GLN A 82 -7.95 10.78 -24.91
CA GLN A 82 -7.47 11.84 -24.03
C GLN A 82 -7.47 11.38 -22.58
N VAL A 83 -6.93 12.23 -21.72
CA VAL A 83 -6.97 12.01 -20.27
C VAL A 83 -8.40 12.18 -19.76
N ILE A 84 -8.90 11.14 -19.11
CA ILE A 84 -10.25 11.03 -18.55
C ILE A 84 -10.11 11.08 -17.03
N GLU A 85 -10.75 12.06 -16.41
CA GLU A 85 -10.84 12.20 -14.97
C GLU A 85 -12.01 11.35 -14.45
N LEU A 86 -11.72 10.45 -13.52
CA LEU A 86 -12.71 9.74 -12.74
C LEU A 86 -12.67 10.25 -11.31
N SER A 87 -13.84 10.50 -10.73
CA SER A 87 -13.94 10.79 -9.30
C SER A 87 -15.12 10.10 -8.65
N LEU A 88 -14.95 9.77 -7.37
CA LEU A 88 -16.00 9.27 -6.51
C LEU A 88 -16.11 10.20 -5.30
N ASP A 89 -17.29 10.76 -5.07
CA ASP A 89 -17.54 11.69 -3.96
C ASP A 89 -18.96 11.50 -3.42
N ALA A 90 -19.22 12.06 -2.24
CA ALA A 90 -20.56 12.14 -1.69
C ALA A 90 -21.45 13.04 -2.56
N ILE A 91 -22.71 12.63 -2.75
CA ILE A 91 -23.75 13.45 -3.38
C ILE A 91 -23.96 14.72 -2.56
N ASP A 92 -24.12 14.57 -1.25
CA ASP A 92 -24.08 15.67 -0.30
C ASP A 92 -22.69 15.80 0.33
N ARG A 93 -21.98 16.86 -0.07
CA ARG A 93 -20.62 17.15 0.43
C ARG A 93 -20.60 17.62 1.89
N ALA A 94 -21.71 18.10 2.43
CA ALA A 94 -21.79 18.50 3.83
C ALA A 94 -21.74 17.29 4.77
N THR A 95 -22.28 16.15 4.34
CA THR A 95 -22.30 14.90 5.11
C THR A 95 -21.24 13.89 4.64
N ARG A 96 -20.17 14.37 4.00
CA ARG A 96 -19.12 13.53 3.43
C ARG A 96 -18.40 12.70 4.50
N ARG A 97 -18.56 11.37 4.44
CA ARG A 97 -17.92 10.40 5.35
C ARG A 97 -16.54 9.91 4.89
N PHE A 98 -16.30 9.87 3.58
CA PHE A 98 -15.05 9.38 2.98
C PHE A 98 -14.26 10.52 2.32
N HIS A 99 -12.94 10.39 2.27
CA HIS A 99 -12.14 11.22 1.35
C HIS A 99 -12.57 10.92 -0.08
N PRO A 100 -12.81 11.94 -0.93
CA PRO A 100 -13.19 11.67 -2.30
C PRO A 100 -12.03 11.00 -3.03
N ALA A 101 -12.33 10.07 -3.93
CA ALA A 101 -11.35 9.43 -4.78
C ALA A 101 -11.23 10.20 -6.09
N LEU A 102 -10.01 10.38 -6.59
CA LEU A 102 -9.75 11.07 -7.86
C LEU A 102 -8.59 10.41 -8.60
N VAL A 103 -8.79 10.13 -9.88
CA VAL A 103 -7.77 9.54 -10.75
C VAL A 103 -7.95 10.02 -12.19
N TRP A 104 -6.85 10.08 -12.93
CA TRP A 104 -6.84 10.37 -14.36
C TRP A 104 -6.36 9.14 -15.11
N LEU A 105 -7.12 8.71 -16.12
CA LEU A 105 -6.91 7.50 -16.91
C LEU A 105 -6.88 7.82 -18.40
N ARG A 106 -6.24 6.98 -19.18
CA ARG A 106 -6.45 6.94 -20.63
C ARG A 106 -7.60 5.99 -20.97
N ARG A 107 -8.11 6.07 -22.21
CA ARG A 107 -9.26 5.27 -22.65
C ARG A 107 -9.00 3.76 -22.50
N GLU A 108 -7.81 3.30 -22.85
CA GLU A 108 -7.39 1.90 -22.72
C GLU A 108 -7.38 1.40 -21.26
N GLU A 109 -7.23 2.31 -20.29
CA GLU A 109 -7.20 2.00 -18.87
C GLU A 109 -8.60 1.96 -18.23
N LEU A 110 -9.63 2.41 -18.95
CA LEU A 110 -11.03 2.23 -18.56
C LEU A 110 -11.49 0.78 -18.76
N ALA A 111 -10.74 -0.02 -19.52
CA ALA A 111 -11.06 -1.41 -19.75
C ALA A 111 -11.08 -2.18 -18.42
N GLY A 112 -12.16 -2.95 -18.22
CA GLY A 112 -12.37 -3.74 -17.01
C GLY A 112 -13.06 -2.99 -15.87
N GLU A 113 -13.40 -3.74 -14.84
CA GLU A 113 -14.14 -3.24 -13.68
C GLU A 113 -13.27 -2.30 -12.82
N GLN A 114 -13.76 -1.10 -12.57
CA GLN A 114 -13.07 -0.11 -11.75
C GLN A 114 -13.40 -0.34 -10.27
N ARG A 115 -12.42 -0.81 -9.50
CA ARG A 115 -12.61 -1.14 -8.08
C ARG A 115 -11.89 -0.15 -7.17
N PHE A 116 -12.65 0.48 -6.27
CA PHE A 116 -12.17 1.52 -5.34
C PHE A 116 -12.30 1.09 -3.88
N ILE A 117 -11.26 1.36 -3.09
CA ILE A 117 -11.33 1.35 -1.62
C ILE A 117 -11.45 2.78 -1.12
N LEU A 118 -12.54 3.08 -0.43
CA LEU A 118 -12.79 4.37 0.18
C LEU A 118 -12.12 4.48 1.54
N VAL A 119 -11.44 5.61 1.70
CA VAL A 119 -10.75 5.96 2.94
C VAL A 119 -11.67 6.85 3.77
N PRO A 120 -12.06 6.45 4.99
CA PRO A 120 -12.93 7.25 5.81
C PRO A 120 -12.19 8.49 6.34
N ARG A 121 -12.93 9.58 6.56
CA ARG A 121 -12.40 10.82 7.18
C ARG A 121 -12.20 10.70 8.68
N GLU A 122 -12.74 9.65 9.27
CA GLU A 122 -12.59 9.30 10.67
C GLU A 122 -12.30 7.80 10.77
N TRP A 123 -11.27 7.43 11.52
CA TRP A 123 -10.91 6.05 11.76
C TRP A 123 -11.13 5.72 13.22
N THR A 124 -11.93 4.70 13.51
CA THR A 124 -12.07 4.19 14.87
C THR A 124 -11.15 2.99 15.03
N ILE A 125 -10.21 3.10 15.98
CA ILE A 125 -9.26 2.05 16.30
C ILE A 125 -10.05 0.86 16.82
N SER A 126 -9.93 -0.29 16.15
CA SER A 126 -10.79 -1.45 16.44
C SER A 126 -10.25 -2.33 17.58
N GLN A 127 -8.94 -2.34 17.76
CA GLN A 127 -8.23 -3.25 18.67
C GLN A 127 -7.00 -2.56 19.29
N GLY A 128 -6.49 -3.14 20.39
CA GLY A 128 -5.29 -2.69 21.09
C GLY A 128 -5.56 -1.67 22.21
N SER A 129 -4.49 -1.10 22.75
CA SER A 129 -4.52 -0.15 23.89
C SER A 129 -5.41 1.08 23.64
N PHE A 130 -5.65 1.43 22.37
CA PHE A 130 -6.43 2.60 21.98
C PHE A 130 -7.80 2.26 21.37
N ALA A 131 -8.26 1.01 21.48
CA ALA A 131 -9.53 0.57 20.92
C ALA A 131 -10.71 1.47 21.34
N GLY A 132 -11.59 1.78 20.38
CA GLY A 132 -12.71 2.70 20.56
C GLY A 132 -12.37 4.18 20.39
N THR A 133 -11.09 4.54 20.27
CA THR A 133 -10.69 5.92 19.97
C THR A 133 -10.91 6.23 18.50
N THR A 134 -11.57 7.34 18.21
CA THR A 134 -11.77 7.85 16.84
C THR A 134 -10.78 8.97 16.53
N VAL A 135 -10.09 8.84 15.40
CA VAL A 135 -9.10 9.82 14.91
C VAL A 135 -9.58 10.38 13.57
N THR A 136 -9.63 11.70 13.44
CA THR A 136 -9.86 12.36 12.14
C THR A 136 -8.65 12.17 11.24
N THR A 137 -8.87 11.62 10.06
CA THR A 137 -7.83 11.31 9.10
C THR A 137 -7.62 12.47 8.12
N SER A 138 -6.36 12.75 7.80
CA SER A 138 -5.97 13.61 6.69
C SER A 138 -4.81 12.95 5.98
N LEU A 139 -5.06 12.50 4.75
CA LEU A 139 -4.03 11.88 3.92
C LEU A 139 -3.00 12.93 3.53
N GLN A 140 -3.41 14.17 3.27
CA GLN A 140 -2.46 15.25 3.03
C GLN A 140 -1.45 15.37 4.18
N ARG A 141 -1.89 15.31 5.44
CA ARG A 141 -0.98 15.37 6.59
C ARG A 141 -0.08 14.12 6.66
N ALA A 142 -0.61 12.92 6.41
CA ALA A 142 0.15 11.68 6.45
C ALA A 142 1.21 11.56 5.33
N PHE A 143 0.96 12.14 4.15
CA PHE A 143 1.86 12.15 3.00
C PHE A 143 2.75 13.41 2.92
N THR A 144 2.65 14.34 3.87
CA THR A 144 3.52 15.53 3.92
C THR A 144 4.77 15.21 4.74
N PRO A 145 5.97 15.19 4.12
CA PRO A 145 7.19 14.97 4.87
C PRO A 145 7.52 16.20 5.75
N PRO A 146 8.23 16.02 6.87
CA PRO A 146 8.62 17.13 7.74
C PRO A 146 9.63 18.09 7.08
N CYS A 147 10.26 17.68 5.97
CA CYS A 147 11.24 18.47 5.24
C CYS A 147 11.34 18.04 3.77
N THR A 148 11.95 18.89 2.93
CA THR A 148 12.37 18.51 1.59
C THR A 148 13.40 17.37 1.66
N GLY A 149 13.07 16.22 1.07
CA GLY A 149 13.94 15.03 1.05
C GLY A 149 13.80 14.10 2.26
N CYS A 150 12.96 14.44 3.25
CA CYS A 150 12.59 13.52 4.33
C CYS A 150 11.49 12.53 3.86
N SER A 151 11.39 11.37 4.52
CA SER A 151 10.23 10.49 4.37
C SER A 151 9.01 11.06 5.12
N ALA A 152 7.82 10.88 4.55
CA ALA A 152 6.55 11.17 5.23
C ALA A 152 6.07 9.91 5.97
N PHE A 153 5.12 10.08 6.90
CA PHE A 153 4.55 8.95 7.64
C PHE A 153 4.04 7.85 6.70
N TYR A 154 3.33 8.24 5.63
CA TYR A 154 3.02 7.37 4.51
C TYR A 154 4.01 7.61 3.37
N GLU A 155 4.87 6.63 3.13
CA GLU A 155 5.90 6.71 2.11
C GLU A 155 5.44 6.11 0.78
N ARG A 156 5.77 6.78 -0.32
CA ARG A 156 5.45 6.34 -1.68
C ARG A 156 6.62 5.56 -2.27
N ALA A 157 6.35 4.51 -3.05
CA ALA A 157 7.36 3.73 -3.74
C ALA A 157 7.85 4.47 -4.98
N GLY A 158 9.16 4.72 -5.02
CA GLY A 158 9.83 5.36 -6.14
C GLY A 158 9.69 6.88 -6.14
N THR A 159 10.80 7.56 -6.47
CA THR A 159 10.88 9.01 -6.60
C THR A 159 10.40 9.53 -7.97
N ARG A 160 9.95 8.66 -8.89
CA ARG A 160 9.76 8.97 -10.33
C ARG A 160 8.34 8.80 -10.90
N ALA A 161 7.36 8.43 -10.09
CA ALA A 161 6.00 8.26 -10.61
C ALA A 161 5.34 9.64 -10.84
N THR A 162 4.97 9.91 -12.08
CA THR A 162 4.49 11.22 -12.58
C THR A 162 3.11 11.63 -12.08
N PHE A 163 2.38 10.77 -11.36
CA PHE A 163 0.99 11.01 -10.94
C PHE A 163 0.68 10.46 -9.54
N LEU A 164 0.30 11.35 -8.61
CA LEU A 164 -0.03 11.04 -7.20
C LEU A 164 -0.94 9.82 -7.03
N ALA A 165 -2.00 9.74 -7.84
CA ALA A 165 -3.00 8.68 -7.78
C ALA A 165 -2.50 7.29 -8.23
N ARG A 166 -1.26 7.20 -8.73
CA ARG A 166 -0.70 5.99 -9.33
C ARG A 166 0.60 5.53 -8.67
N THR A 167 1.21 6.34 -7.81
CA THR A 167 2.43 5.96 -7.11
C THR A 167 2.08 5.05 -5.94
N PRO A 168 2.42 3.75 -5.97
CA PRO A 168 2.03 2.84 -4.92
C PRO A 168 2.58 3.31 -3.57
N ILE A 169 1.78 3.24 -2.51
CA ILE A 169 2.29 3.36 -1.14
C ILE A 169 3.16 2.15 -0.78
N GLN A 170 4.25 2.40 -0.06
CA GLN A 170 5.09 1.34 0.51
C GLN A 170 4.35 0.69 1.68
N SER A 171 4.21 -0.63 1.66
CA SER A 171 3.60 -1.39 2.75
C SER A 171 4.04 -2.85 2.70
N TRP A 172 4.12 -3.48 3.86
CA TRP A 172 4.22 -4.94 3.95
C TRP A 172 2.94 -5.58 3.41
N PRO A 173 3.02 -6.65 2.61
CA PRO A 173 1.84 -7.42 2.24
C PRO A 173 1.19 -8.03 3.49
N GLU A 174 -0.14 -7.97 3.60
CA GLU A 174 -0.84 -8.42 4.82
C GLU A 174 -0.58 -9.90 5.13
N ALA A 175 -0.46 -10.74 4.11
CA ALA A 175 -0.13 -12.17 4.24
C ALA A 175 1.25 -12.46 4.84
N ARG A 176 2.11 -11.45 5.04
CA ARG A 176 3.42 -11.60 5.68
C ARG A 176 3.38 -11.43 7.20
N PHE A 177 2.30 -10.89 7.76
CA PHE A 177 2.18 -10.74 9.21
C PHE A 177 1.82 -12.07 9.90
N PRO A 178 2.39 -12.35 11.09
CA PRO A 178 3.44 -11.57 11.76
C PRO A 178 4.81 -11.68 11.06
N LEU A 179 5.48 -10.53 10.93
CA LEU A 179 6.77 -10.40 10.24
C LEU A 179 7.86 -11.13 11.01
N ARG A 180 8.75 -11.80 10.28
CA ARG A 180 9.90 -12.48 10.88
C ARG A 180 10.92 -11.44 11.33
N VAL A 181 11.50 -11.65 12.51
CA VAL A 181 12.57 -10.80 13.04
C VAL A 181 13.75 -11.69 13.43
N ALA A 182 14.92 -11.38 12.88
CA ALA A 182 16.17 -12.06 13.21
C ALA A 182 17.19 -11.07 13.76
N PHE A 183 18.01 -11.54 14.71
CA PHE A 183 19.17 -10.79 15.19
C PHE A 183 20.41 -11.30 14.46
N ASP A 184 21.07 -10.43 13.71
CA ASP A 184 22.38 -10.77 13.16
C ASP A 184 23.42 -10.74 14.29
N ARG A 185 24.08 -11.88 14.46
CA ARG A 185 25.08 -12.14 15.51
C ARG A 185 26.41 -12.62 14.94
N GLU A 186 26.45 -12.98 13.65
CA GLU A 186 27.54 -13.76 13.09
C GLU A 186 28.53 -12.90 12.29
N ASP A 187 28.09 -11.77 11.71
CA ASP A 187 28.94 -10.88 10.88
C ASP A 187 28.87 -9.39 11.29
N VAL A 188 28.78 -9.15 12.60
CA VAL A 188 28.63 -7.79 13.15
C VAL A 188 29.81 -7.39 14.03
N ALA A 189 30.22 -6.13 13.95
CA ALA A 189 31.31 -5.57 14.76
C ALA A 189 31.02 -5.65 16.28
N GLU A 190 29.75 -5.83 16.65
CA GLU A 190 29.34 -5.95 18.05
C GLU A 190 28.13 -6.90 18.20
N VAL A 191 28.23 -7.85 19.14
CA VAL A 191 27.24 -8.93 19.29
C VAL A 191 25.94 -8.43 19.95
N PHE A 192 24.80 -8.74 19.34
CA PHE A 192 23.47 -8.56 19.94
C PHE A 192 23.21 -9.64 21.00
N THR A 193 23.24 -9.27 22.28
CA THR A 193 23.25 -10.23 23.40
C THR A 193 21.87 -10.83 23.69
N ALA A 194 21.83 -11.89 24.51
CA ALA A 194 20.57 -12.45 24.97
C ALA A 194 19.73 -11.45 25.78
N ARG A 195 20.37 -10.58 26.58
CA ARG A 195 19.70 -9.52 27.33
C ARG A 195 19.08 -8.48 26.40
N ASP A 196 19.79 -8.07 25.37
CA ASP A 196 19.28 -7.12 24.37
C ASP A 196 18.05 -7.70 23.66
N SER A 197 18.05 -9.00 23.37
CA SER A 197 16.90 -9.71 22.79
C SER A 197 15.67 -9.68 23.69
N VAL A 198 15.84 -9.91 25.00
CA VAL A 198 14.72 -9.82 25.96
C VAL A 198 14.12 -8.40 25.99
N GLU A 199 14.96 -7.36 26.01
CA GLU A 199 14.46 -5.98 25.99
C GLU A 199 13.79 -5.61 24.67
N PHE A 200 14.36 -6.05 23.54
CA PHE A 200 13.76 -5.90 22.22
C PHE A 200 12.35 -6.51 22.17
N TRP A 201 12.22 -7.77 22.59
CA TRP A 201 10.92 -8.45 22.58
C TRP A 201 9.93 -7.80 23.56
N ARG A 202 10.39 -7.27 24.70
CA ARG A 202 9.53 -6.49 25.60
C ARG A 202 8.94 -5.25 24.92
N VAL A 203 9.71 -4.57 24.07
CA VAL A 203 9.24 -3.43 23.27
C VAL A 203 8.29 -3.90 22.17
N ALA A 204 8.65 -4.96 21.43
CA ALA A 204 7.80 -5.54 20.40
C ALA A 204 6.40 -5.93 20.94
N GLU A 205 6.34 -6.55 22.12
CA GLU A 205 5.10 -6.88 22.82
C GLU A 205 4.29 -5.63 23.21
N SER A 206 4.95 -4.51 23.53
CA SER A 206 4.24 -3.24 23.76
C SER A 206 3.59 -2.72 22.50
N ILE A 207 4.30 -2.79 21.37
CA ILE A 207 3.76 -2.40 20.06
C ILE A 207 2.58 -3.31 19.70
N HIS A 208 2.68 -4.62 19.91
CA HIS A 208 1.58 -5.56 19.65
C HIS A 208 0.34 -5.21 20.46
N ARG A 209 0.48 -4.91 21.75
CA ARG A 209 -0.62 -4.46 22.61
C ARG A 209 -1.23 -3.15 22.12
N ASP A 210 -0.40 -2.17 21.77
CA ASP A 210 -0.86 -0.85 21.34
C ASP A 210 -1.61 -0.90 20.01
N VAL A 211 -1.09 -1.65 19.04
CA VAL A 211 -1.71 -1.84 17.72
C VAL A 211 -2.89 -2.83 17.76
N GLY A 212 -2.89 -3.75 18.72
CA GLY A 212 -3.92 -4.78 18.87
C GLY A 212 -3.73 -6.01 17.98
N SER A 213 -2.54 -6.24 17.44
CA SER A 213 -2.23 -7.40 16.59
C SER A 213 -0.79 -7.86 16.76
N GLU A 214 -0.52 -9.15 16.61
CA GLU A 214 0.84 -9.66 16.51
C GLU A 214 1.50 -9.16 15.21
N LEU A 215 2.54 -8.34 15.34
CA LEU A 215 3.25 -7.76 14.18
C LEU A 215 4.56 -8.47 13.87
N PHE A 216 5.16 -9.12 14.87
CA PHE A 216 6.52 -9.60 14.85
C PHE A 216 6.58 -11.00 15.44
N ARG A 217 7.40 -11.87 14.86
CA ARG A 217 7.72 -13.18 15.42
C ARG A 217 9.21 -13.47 15.28
N PRO A 218 9.83 -14.18 16.25
CA PRO A 218 11.24 -14.51 16.16
C PRO A 218 11.50 -15.53 15.04
N VAL A 219 12.65 -15.38 14.38
CA VAL A 219 13.26 -16.40 13.52
C VAL A 219 14.77 -16.41 13.80
N ARG A 220 15.44 -17.55 13.57
CA ARG A 220 16.91 -17.58 13.66
C ARG A 220 17.53 -16.92 12.43
N TYR A 221 18.71 -16.33 12.58
CA TYR A 221 19.37 -15.62 11.47
C TYR A 221 19.69 -16.56 10.30
N GLU A 222 20.15 -17.78 10.60
CA GLU A 222 20.51 -18.77 9.59
C GLU A 222 19.30 -19.22 8.76
N GLU A 223 18.10 -19.21 9.36
CA GLU A 223 16.84 -19.50 8.69
C GLU A 223 16.39 -18.38 7.74
N THR A 224 17.00 -17.19 7.84
CA THR A 224 16.74 -16.07 6.90
C THR A 224 17.54 -16.17 5.62
N LEU A 225 18.68 -16.87 5.67
CA LEU A 225 19.59 -17.09 4.54
C LEU A 225 19.23 -18.33 3.71
N ALA A 226 18.36 -19.20 4.23
CA ALA A 226 18.00 -20.48 3.62
C ALA A 226 16.97 -20.39 2.47
N GLY A 227 16.78 -19.21 1.87
CA GLY A 227 15.92 -19.01 0.70
C GLY A 227 16.52 -19.63 -0.57
N GLU A 228 15.68 -19.99 -1.54
CA GLU A 228 16.12 -20.55 -2.82
C GLU A 228 16.84 -19.47 -3.67
N GLY A 229 18.15 -19.34 -3.50
CA GLY A 229 19.03 -18.49 -4.29
C GLY A 229 20.10 -17.82 -3.43
N GLU A 230 21.23 -17.41 -4.00
CA GLU A 230 22.30 -16.61 -3.35
C GLU A 230 21.83 -15.17 -2.98
N GLY A 231 20.55 -14.98 -2.66
CA GLY A 231 19.86 -13.69 -2.54
C GLY A 231 19.65 -13.23 -1.11
N GLU A 232 19.55 -11.91 -0.95
CA GLU A 232 19.34 -11.21 0.32
C GLU A 232 18.10 -11.73 1.09
N PRO A 233 18.07 -11.60 2.43
CA PRO A 233 16.93 -12.06 3.23
C PRO A 233 15.62 -11.34 2.86
N GLU A 234 14.67 -12.08 2.27
CA GLU A 234 13.32 -11.60 1.98
C GLU A 234 12.37 -11.82 3.17
N ASP A 235 11.36 -10.95 3.31
CA ASP A 235 10.29 -11.03 4.29
C ASP A 235 10.77 -11.17 5.74
N VAL A 236 11.77 -10.38 6.09
CA VAL A 236 12.36 -10.34 7.43
C VAL A 236 12.75 -8.92 7.81
N ILE A 237 12.70 -8.66 9.11
CA ILE A 237 13.35 -7.50 9.74
C ILE A 237 14.64 -8.00 10.37
N LEU A 238 15.78 -7.55 9.84
CA LEU A 238 17.09 -7.83 10.43
C LEU A 238 17.42 -6.78 11.50
N VAL A 239 17.92 -7.23 12.64
CA VAL A 239 18.27 -6.37 13.77
C VAL A 239 19.72 -6.59 14.17
N TRP A 240 20.51 -5.51 14.25
CA TRP A 240 21.91 -5.63 14.68
C TRP A 240 22.47 -4.38 15.34
N VAL A 241 23.59 -4.56 16.04
CA VAL A 241 24.36 -3.45 16.61
C VAL A 241 25.37 -2.95 15.60
N ASP A 242 25.33 -1.64 15.35
CA ASP A 242 26.22 -0.96 14.42
C ASP A 242 26.92 0.22 15.12
N PRO A 243 28.20 0.06 15.49
CA PRO A 243 28.95 1.09 16.19
C PRO A 243 29.30 2.30 15.31
N SER A 244 29.21 2.15 13.99
CA SER A 244 29.54 3.19 13.00
C SER A 244 28.41 4.20 12.80
N LEU A 245 27.20 3.93 13.32
CA LEU A 245 26.07 4.82 13.16
C LEU A 245 26.37 6.21 13.74
N PRO A 246 26.13 7.28 12.96
CA PRO A 246 26.22 8.66 13.47
C PRO A 246 25.05 9.01 14.40
N TYR A 247 24.05 8.14 14.53
CA TYR A 247 22.84 8.31 15.35
C TYR A 247 22.69 7.14 16.34
N SER A 248 21.66 7.18 17.19
CA SER A 248 21.42 6.12 18.19
C SER A 248 20.76 4.87 17.59
N GLY A 249 19.99 5.03 16.52
CA GLY A 249 19.32 3.96 15.80
C GLY A 249 19.00 4.38 14.37
N LEU A 250 18.65 3.39 13.56
CA LEU A 250 18.15 3.55 12.19
C LEU A 250 17.29 2.34 11.82
N GLY A 251 15.99 2.58 11.67
CA GLY A 251 15.03 1.67 11.07
C GLY A 251 14.83 2.00 9.60
N THR A 252 14.77 0.98 8.75
CA THR A 252 14.46 1.15 7.32
C THR A 252 13.52 0.07 6.83
N ALA A 253 12.77 0.41 5.79
CA ALA A 253 12.01 -0.53 4.98
C ALA A 253 12.46 -0.40 3.52
N VAL A 254 12.73 -1.52 2.88
CA VAL A 254 13.12 -1.60 1.47
C VAL A 254 11.93 -2.12 0.69
N SER A 255 11.55 -1.40 -0.36
CA SER A 255 10.37 -1.73 -1.15
C SER A 255 10.68 -2.00 -2.62
N GLU A 256 9.98 -2.98 -3.18
CA GLU A 256 9.94 -3.28 -4.60
C GLU A 256 8.50 -3.11 -5.10
N GLY A 257 8.29 -2.15 -6.02
CA GLY A 257 6.97 -1.92 -6.61
C GLY A 257 5.84 -1.59 -5.61
N GLY A 258 6.16 -0.97 -4.46
CA GLY A 258 5.18 -0.67 -3.40
C GLY A 258 5.05 -1.73 -2.32
N LYS A 259 5.72 -2.87 -2.47
CA LYS A 259 5.74 -3.93 -1.47
C LYS A 259 7.03 -3.82 -0.69
N ILE A 260 6.93 -3.70 0.63
CA ILE A 260 8.11 -3.87 1.47
C ILE A 260 8.50 -5.34 1.43
N VAL A 261 9.74 -5.60 1.05
CA VAL A 261 10.31 -6.94 0.93
C VAL A 261 11.32 -7.22 2.04
N HIS A 262 11.90 -6.18 2.62
CA HIS A 262 12.91 -6.29 3.66
C HIS A 262 12.83 -5.10 4.61
N GLY A 263 13.09 -5.32 5.89
CA GLY A 263 13.26 -4.26 6.88
C GLY A 263 14.56 -4.43 7.65
N SER A 264 15.08 -3.34 8.19
CA SER A 264 16.23 -3.41 9.08
C SER A 264 16.08 -2.47 10.27
N VAL A 265 16.67 -2.86 11.40
CA VAL A 265 16.83 -2.02 12.58
C VAL A 265 18.28 -2.10 13.04
N ARG A 266 19.01 -1.02 12.84
CA ARG A 266 20.40 -0.85 13.24
C ARG A 266 20.43 0.00 14.49
N LEU A 267 21.19 -0.43 15.51
CA LEU A 267 21.24 0.28 16.78
C LEU A 267 22.68 0.51 17.18
N ARG A 268 22.96 1.69 17.74
CA ARG A 268 24.23 1.91 18.44
C ARG A 268 24.11 1.37 19.86
N ARG A 269 25.15 0.72 20.39
CA ARG A 269 25.13 0.15 21.76
C ARG A 269 24.65 1.13 22.83
N ALA A 270 25.11 2.38 22.76
CA ALA A 270 24.71 3.43 23.69
C ALA A 270 23.20 3.71 23.68
N GLY A 271 22.53 3.53 22.53
CA GLY A 271 21.09 3.64 22.41
C GLY A 271 20.36 2.53 23.18
N LEU A 272 20.86 1.29 23.07
CA LEU A 272 20.32 0.11 23.75
C LEU A 272 20.51 0.13 25.26
N THR A 273 21.59 0.72 25.78
CA THR A 273 21.90 0.72 27.22
C THR A 273 21.30 1.91 27.97
N SER A 274 20.71 2.88 27.28
CA SER A 274 20.03 4.01 27.92
C SER A 274 18.66 3.56 28.47
N SER A 275 18.58 3.25 29.77
CA SER A 275 17.36 2.69 30.38
C SER A 275 16.10 3.55 30.23
N THR A 276 16.25 4.87 30.05
CA THR A 276 15.14 5.80 29.85
C THR A 276 14.79 6.05 28.39
N GLY A 277 15.69 5.76 27.44
CA GLY A 277 15.53 6.09 26.02
C GLY A 277 15.46 4.89 25.08
N ALA A 278 15.94 3.72 25.51
CA ALA A 278 15.99 2.52 24.68
C ALA A 278 14.60 2.04 24.21
N PRO A 279 13.54 2.02 25.05
CA PRO A 279 12.22 1.61 24.59
C PRO A 279 11.61 2.56 23.55
N GLU A 280 11.77 3.87 23.74
CA GLU A 280 11.32 4.88 22.78
C GLU A 280 12.05 4.73 21.45
N LEU A 281 13.38 4.62 21.49
CA LEU A 281 14.22 4.43 20.30
C LEU A 281 13.84 3.15 19.55
N LEU A 282 13.74 2.01 20.24
CA LEU A 282 13.34 0.75 19.61
C LEU A 282 11.95 0.82 18.99
N THR A 283 11.00 1.48 19.66
CA THR A 283 9.65 1.69 19.10
C THR A 283 9.73 2.55 17.84
N HIS A 284 10.50 3.64 17.85
CA HIS A 284 10.73 4.51 16.71
C HIS A 284 11.29 3.74 15.51
N GLU A 285 12.38 2.98 15.71
CA GLU A 285 13.01 2.26 14.61
C GLU A 285 12.16 1.08 14.10
N LEU A 286 11.40 0.41 14.97
CA LEU A 286 10.47 -0.64 14.53
C LEU A 286 9.30 -0.09 13.72
N VAL A 287 8.81 1.11 14.04
CA VAL A 287 7.79 1.78 13.22
C VAL A 287 8.35 2.13 11.84
N HIS A 288 9.61 2.54 11.74
CA HIS A 288 10.28 2.70 10.45
C HIS A 288 10.42 1.37 9.68
N ALA A 289 10.81 0.29 10.35
CA ALA A 289 10.89 -1.04 9.73
C ALA A 289 9.51 -1.57 9.27
N LEU A 290 8.42 -1.10 9.87
CA LEU A 290 7.05 -1.35 9.39
C LEU A 290 6.66 -0.53 8.16
N GLY A 291 7.49 0.42 7.72
CA GLY A 291 7.27 1.24 6.53
C GLY A 291 6.71 2.63 6.78
N PHE A 292 6.70 3.10 8.02
CA PHE A 292 6.17 4.43 8.36
C PHE A 292 7.30 5.43 8.59
N GLY A 293 7.31 6.55 7.87
CA GLY A 293 8.34 7.59 8.00
C GLY A 293 8.06 8.60 9.13
N HIS A 294 8.82 9.71 9.13
CA HIS A 294 8.61 10.77 10.13
C HIS A 294 7.35 11.60 9.86
N THR A 295 6.84 12.24 10.91
CA THR A 295 5.75 13.22 10.83
C THR A 295 6.05 14.45 11.67
N CYS A 296 5.49 15.60 11.27
CA CYS A 296 5.33 16.77 12.15
C CYS A 296 3.88 17.23 12.24
N ALA A 297 2.95 16.38 11.80
CA ALA A 297 1.55 16.73 11.76
C ALA A 297 0.85 16.44 13.09
N TRP A 298 1.24 15.41 13.84
CA TRP A 298 0.64 15.04 15.12
C TRP A 298 1.70 14.58 16.12
N ARG A 299 1.29 14.40 17.38
CA ARG A 299 2.17 13.84 18.41
C ARG A 299 2.42 12.36 18.12
N SER A 300 3.68 11.96 17.96
CA SER A 300 4.05 10.66 17.42
C SER A 300 5.35 10.14 18.01
N VAL A 301 5.49 8.80 18.09
CA VAL A 301 6.79 8.18 18.38
C VAL A 301 7.82 8.42 17.27
N VAL A 302 7.36 8.61 16.03
CA VAL A 302 8.17 8.96 14.85
C VAL A 302 8.07 10.45 14.50
N ALA A 303 7.79 11.32 15.47
CA ALA A 303 7.89 12.75 15.25
C ALA A 303 9.35 13.15 14.95
N ASP A 304 9.58 13.98 13.93
CA ASP A 304 10.94 14.39 13.53
C ASP A 304 11.68 15.02 14.72
N PRO A 305 12.80 14.43 15.18
CA PRO A 305 13.44 14.82 16.43
C PRO A 305 14.12 16.18 16.35
N THR A 306 14.36 16.70 15.14
CA THR A 306 15.02 17.98 14.90
C THR A 306 14.04 19.11 14.66
N ARG A 307 12.92 18.84 13.96
CA ARG A 307 12.00 19.87 13.47
C ARG A 307 10.78 20.07 14.33
N CYS A 308 10.26 18.99 14.93
CA CYS A 308 9.04 19.04 15.73
C CYS A 308 9.20 18.27 17.05
N ARG A 309 10.28 18.56 17.76
CA ARG A 309 10.62 17.94 19.05
C ARG A 309 9.47 17.97 20.07
N SER A 310 8.65 19.01 20.08
CA SER A 310 7.48 19.14 20.97
C SER A 310 6.37 18.12 20.69
N LEU A 311 6.36 17.51 19.51
CA LEU A 311 5.42 16.47 19.10
C LEU A 311 5.94 15.05 19.37
N ARG A 312 7.11 14.89 19.98
CA ARG A 312 7.61 13.56 20.31
C ARG A 312 6.76 12.86 21.39
N SER A 313 6.59 11.57 21.21
CA SER A 313 5.99 10.66 22.17
C SER A 313 6.98 9.53 22.49
N PRO A 314 7.10 9.10 23.76
CA PRO A 314 7.95 7.96 24.12
C PRO A 314 7.37 6.61 23.70
N SER A 315 6.12 6.59 23.24
CA SER A 315 5.36 5.40 22.83
C SER A 315 4.41 5.77 21.68
N LEU A 316 3.82 4.75 21.05
CA LEU A 316 2.76 4.95 20.07
C LEU A 316 1.63 5.81 20.64
N THR A 317 1.06 6.65 19.78
CA THR A 317 -0.14 7.45 20.07
C THR A 317 -1.36 6.89 19.36
N PRO A 318 -2.59 7.33 19.72
CA PRO A 318 -3.79 6.96 18.96
C PRO A 318 -3.67 7.29 17.48
N GLU A 319 -3.09 8.43 17.11
CA GLU A 319 -2.86 8.79 15.72
C GLU A 319 -1.89 7.82 15.02
N ASP A 320 -0.76 7.47 15.64
CA ASP A 320 0.17 6.49 15.07
C ASP A 320 -0.57 5.18 14.76
N VAL A 321 -1.30 4.64 15.72
CA VAL A 321 -2.06 3.38 15.57
C VAL A 321 -3.18 3.50 14.55
N ALA A 322 -3.93 4.61 14.53
CA ALA A 322 -5.02 4.81 13.59
C ALA A 322 -4.51 4.83 12.14
N TYR A 323 -3.42 5.56 11.85
CA TYR A 323 -2.85 5.57 10.51
C TYR A 323 -2.19 4.23 10.15
N MET A 324 -1.57 3.53 11.10
CA MET A 324 -1.04 2.18 10.85
C MET A 324 -2.13 1.18 10.49
N GLN A 325 -3.21 1.12 11.28
CA GLN A 325 -4.37 0.24 11.04
C GLN A 325 -5.08 0.59 9.73
N LEU A 326 -5.31 1.88 9.48
CA LEU A 326 -5.98 2.33 8.26
C LEU A 326 -5.22 1.90 7.00
N LEU A 327 -3.90 2.11 6.97
CA LEU A 327 -3.09 1.72 5.82
C LEU A 327 -3.17 0.22 5.58
N ARG A 328 -2.91 -0.59 6.62
CA ARG A 328 -2.98 -2.05 6.53
C ARG A 328 -4.33 -2.53 6.02
N ARG A 329 -5.42 -1.99 6.56
CA ARG A 329 -6.78 -2.35 6.14
C ARG A 329 -7.06 -2.00 4.69
N VAL A 330 -6.65 -0.81 4.23
CA VAL A 330 -6.81 -0.44 2.81
C VAL A 330 -6.03 -1.40 1.91
N ARG A 331 -4.80 -1.78 2.31
CA ARG A 331 -3.96 -2.70 1.53
C ARG A 331 -4.53 -4.13 1.49
N GLU A 332 -5.00 -4.63 2.62
CA GLU A 332 -5.71 -5.91 2.71
C GLU A 332 -6.92 -5.95 1.77
N LEU A 333 -7.75 -4.89 1.78
CA LEU A 333 -8.93 -4.80 0.92
C LEU A 333 -8.56 -4.65 -0.56
N GLN A 334 -7.49 -3.90 -0.88
CA GLN A 334 -6.98 -3.82 -2.25
C GLN A 334 -6.57 -5.20 -2.77
N GLN A 335 -5.93 -6.03 -1.95
CA GLN A 335 -5.57 -7.39 -2.33
C GLN A 335 -6.80 -8.29 -2.44
N THR A 336 -7.65 -8.31 -1.41
CA THR A 336 -8.85 -9.16 -1.31
C THR A 336 -9.82 -8.90 -2.47
N HIS A 337 -10.10 -7.64 -2.78
CA HIS A 337 -11.04 -7.27 -3.84
C HIS A 337 -10.37 -7.02 -5.18
N ARG A 338 -9.04 -7.22 -5.28
CA ARG A 338 -8.23 -6.82 -6.45
C ARG A 338 -8.56 -5.39 -6.86
N ALA A 339 -8.68 -4.50 -5.88
CA ALA A 339 -9.03 -3.11 -6.10
C ALA A 339 -7.80 -2.34 -6.59
N ARG A 340 -7.95 -1.69 -7.74
CA ARG A 340 -6.88 -0.90 -8.37
C ARG A 340 -6.66 0.42 -7.64
N TRP A 341 -7.72 0.96 -7.02
CA TRP A 341 -7.73 2.30 -6.47
C TRP A 341 -7.93 2.26 -4.95
N GLY A 342 -7.16 3.06 -4.22
CA GLY A 342 -7.21 3.13 -2.77
C GLY A 342 -6.69 4.46 -2.25
N ILE A 343 -5.76 4.41 -1.29
CA ILE A 343 -5.29 5.57 -0.54
C ILE A 343 -4.68 6.67 -1.42
N GLU A 344 -4.06 6.28 -2.54
CA GLU A 344 -3.46 7.19 -3.51
C GLU A 344 -4.51 8.07 -4.20
N THR A 345 -5.62 7.45 -4.61
CA THR A 345 -6.74 8.18 -5.25
C THR A 345 -7.50 9.03 -4.24
N ALA A 346 -7.60 8.57 -2.99
CA ALA A 346 -8.19 9.33 -1.89
C ALA A 346 -7.34 10.56 -1.54
N LEU A 347 -6.00 10.45 -1.53
CA LEU A 347 -5.09 11.58 -1.36
C LEU A 347 -5.28 12.61 -2.47
N ALA A 348 -5.33 12.15 -3.73
CA ALA A 348 -5.54 13.04 -4.87
C ALA A 348 -6.87 13.80 -4.75
N GLY A 349 -7.94 13.13 -4.35
CA GLY A 349 -9.24 13.77 -4.16
C GLY A 349 -9.30 14.68 -2.94
N GLU A 350 -8.70 14.31 -1.80
CA GLU A 350 -8.58 15.23 -0.65
C GLU A 350 -7.89 16.52 -1.08
N ARG A 351 -6.73 16.42 -1.74
CA ARG A 351 -5.97 17.59 -2.18
C ARG A 351 -6.76 18.48 -3.13
N VAL A 352 -7.30 17.93 -4.22
CA VAL A 352 -7.89 18.73 -5.31
C VAL A 352 -9.33 19.13 -5.01
N LEU A 353 -10.15 18.19 -4.53
CA LEU A 353 -11.59 18.39 -4.38
C LEU A 353 -11.97 18.95 -3.02
N THR A 354 -11.15 18.70 -1.98
CA THR A 354 -11.42 19.16 -0.61
C THR A 354 -10.59 20.39 -0.25
N LEU A 355 -9.27 20.31 -0.43
CA LEU A 355 -8.33 21.35 -0.01
C LEU A 355 -8.05 22.40 -1.10
N ARG A 356 -8.52 22.18 -2.33
CA ARG A 356 -8.27 23.06 -3.50
C ARG A 356 -6.78 23.28 -3.77
N LEU A 357 -5.95 22.32 -3.39
CA LEU A 357 -4.53 22.32 -3.68
C LEU A 357 -4.30 21.76 -5.09
N PRO A 358 -3.27 22.23 -5.80
CA PRO A 358 -2.90 21.64 -7.07
C PRO A 358 -2.46 20.18 -6.86
N LEU A 359 -2.62 19.37 -7.91
CA LEU A 359 -1.88 18.12 -8.00
C LEU A 359 -0.40 18.46 -7.88
N GLU A 360 0.29 17.77 -6.98
CA GLU A 360 1.74 17.84 -6.89
C GLU A 360 2.30 17.28 -8.21
N ARG A 361 2.60 18.17 -9.15
CA ARG A 361 3.47 17.83 -10.28
C ARG A 361 4.88 17.82 -9.71
N GLN A 362 5.59 16.72 -9.86
CA GLN A 362 7.01 16.75 -9.55
C GLN A 362 7.71 17.84 -10.39
N PRO A 363 8.75 18.49 -9.85
CA PRO A 363 9.69 19.22 -10.69
C PRO A 363 10.18 18.29 -11.80
N ARG A 364 10.23 18.81 -13.02
CA ARG A 364 10.67 18.07 -14.22
C ARG A 364 12.07 17.51 -14.06
#